data_AF-A0A1X6MNT6-F1
#
_entry.id   AF-A0A1X6MNT6-F1
#
_cell.length_a   1.000
_cell.length_b   1.000
_cell.length_c   1.000
_cell.angle_alpha   90.00
_cell.angle_beta   90.00
_cell.angle_gamma   90.00
#
_symmetry.space_group_name_H-M   'P 1'
#
loop_
_entity.id
_entity.type
_entity.pdbx_description
1 polymer ?
#
loop_
_entity_poly.entity_id
_entity_poly.type
_entity_poly.pdbx_seq_one_letter_code
_entity_poly.pdbx_strand_id
1 'polypeptide(L)'
;DFMPQLKDHLSRLLDLPYDGEEHTFSDAESNTVTIIGGKIYKHKHFRINYTTYDLRRSQDCVNPRSEAPDIMVLAHEDSDHPYWYARVLGVFHANI
;
A
#
# COMPACT_ATOMS: atom_id res chain seq x y z
N ASP A 1 4.52 -15.64 12.94
CA ASP A 1 3.05 -15.79 12.98
C ASP A 1 2.47 -14.76 12.01
N PHE A 2 1.56 -15.16 11.13
CA PHE A 2 1.09 -14.32 10.02
C PHE A 2 0.09 -13.24 10.46
N MET A 3 -0.86 -13.59 11.33
CA MET A 3 -1.95 -12.67 11.70
C MET A 3 -1.49 -11.43 12.49
N PRO A 4 -0.57 -11.55 13.48
CA PRO A 4 -0.03 -10.38 14.17
C PRO A 4 0.73 -9.45 13.23
N GLN A 5 1.58 -10.01 12.35
CA GLN A 5 2.35 -9.24 11.37
C GLN A 5 1.45 -8.52 10.35
N LEU A 6 0.37 -9.17 9.93
CA LEU A 6 -0.61 -8.54 9.06
C LEU A 6 -1.30 -7.37 9.75
N LYS A 7 -1.74 -7.54 11.01
CA LYS A 7 -2.39 -6.46 11.76
C LYS A 7 -1.45 -5.27 11.96
N ASP A 8 -0.22 -5.54 12.38
CA ASP A 8 0.82 -4.51 12.54
C ASP A 8 1.03 -3.71 11.25
N HIS A 9 1.11 -4.41 10.10
CA HIS A 9 1.21 -3.76 8.81
C HIS A 9 -0.02 -2.91 8.45
N LEU A 10 -1.23 -3.41 8.73
CA LEU A 10 -2.47 -2.67 8.45
C LEU A 10 -2.67 -1.48 9.38
N SER A 11 -2.15 -1.51 10.61
CA SER A 11 -2.18 -0.38 11.55
C SER A 11 -1.45 0.85 11.00
N ARG A 12 -0.53 0.68 10.05
CA ARG A 12 0.10 1.81 9.33
C ARG A 12 -0.88 2.60 8.46
N LEU A 13 -2.07 2.06 8.16
CA LEU A 13 -3.14 2.77 7.46
C LEU A 13 -3.84 3.84 8.32
N LEU A 14 -3.51 3.94 9.62
CA LEU A 14 -4.05 4.94 10.54
C LEU A 14 -3.43 6.35 10.36
N ASP A 15 -2.81 6.63 9.20
CA ASP A 15 -2.15 7.90 8.85
C ASP A 15 -1.13 8.38 9.90
N LEU A 16 -0.38 7.45 10.49
CA LEU A 16 0.75 7.83 11.35
C LEU A 16 1.93 8.33 10.49
N PRO A 17 2.59 9.43 10.89
CA PRO A 17 3.75 9.93 10.18
C PRO A 17 4.86 8.87 10.19
N TYR A 18 5.40 8.57 9.01
CA TYR A 18 6.57 7.69 8.89
C TYR A 18 7.83 8.47 9.28
N ASP A 19 8.43 8.11 10.41
CA ASP A 19 9.60 8.77 11.01
C ASP A 19 10.94 8.11 10.65
N GLY A 20 10.92 7.14 9.72
CA GLY A 20 12.11 6.41 9.29
C GLY A 20 12.44 5.19 10.15
N GLU A 21 11.75 4.98 11.27
CA GLU A 21 11.89 3.79 12.11
C GLU A 21 10.73 2.81 11.94
N GLU A 22 10.98 1.55 12.27
CA GLU A 22 9.92 0.54 12.30
C GLU A 22 9.03 0.77 13.52
N HIS A 23 7.89 1.43 13.31
CA HIS A 23 6.87 1.60 14.34
C HIS A 23 6.31 0.25 14.78
N THR A 24 6.51 -0.09 16.06
CA THR A 24 5.89 -1.27 16.68
C THR A 24 4.55 -0.88 17.29
N PHE A 25 3.46 -1.50 16.84
CA PHE A 25 2.13 -1.22 17.37
C PHE A 25 1.87 -2.06 18.63
N SER A 26 1.23 -1.46 19.64
CA SER A 26 0.72 -2.21 20.78
C SER A 26 -0.44 -3.11 20.37
N ASP A 27 -0.73 -4.14 21.18
CA ASP A 27 -1.89 -5.02 20.97
C ASP A 27 -3.20 -4.22 20.97
N ALA A 28 -3.30 -3.15 21.77
CA ALA A 28 -4.49 -2.31 21.83
C ALA A 28 -4.71 -1.54 20.51
N GLU A 29 -3.65 -0.98 19.94
CA GLU A 29 -3.69 -0.26 18.65
C GLU A 29 -3.99 -1.22 17.50
N SER A 30 -3.29 -2.36 17.45
CA SER A 30 -3.50 -3.38 16.40
C SER A 30 -4.88 -4.03 16.45
N ASN A 31 -5.56 -3.99 17.60
CA ASN A 31 -6.93 -4.49 17.73
C ASN A 31 -8.00 -3.49 17.26
N THR A 32 -7.65 -2.24 16.97
CA THR A 32 -8.58 -1.27 16.36
C THR A 32 -8.87 -1.62 14.89
N VAL A 33 -7.90 -2.25 14.21
CA VAL A 33 -8.01 -2.66 12.80
C VAL A 33 -8.69 -4.02 12.71
N THR A 34 -9.89 -4.06 12.11
CA THR A 34 -10.66 -5.30 11.95
C THR A 34 -10.98 -5.55 10.48
N ILE A 35 -10.55 -6.69 9.95
CA ILE A 35 -10.94 -7.08 8.58
C ILE A 35 -12.41 -7.53 8.59
N ILE A 36 -13.26 -6.73 7.96
CA ILE A 36 -14.71 -6.98 7.86
C ILE A 36 -14.94 -8.31 7.14
N GLY A 37 -15.58 -9.24 7.85
CA GLY A 37 -15.88 -10.58 7.36
C GLY A 37 -14.68 -11.52 7.24
N GLY A 38 -13.48 -11.11 7.73
CA GLY A 38 -12.28 -11.96 7.77
C GLY A 38 -11.80 -12.40 6.38
N LYS A 39 -12.03 -11.59 5.34
CA LYS A 39 -11.73 -11.93 3.94
C LYS A 39 -10.76 -10.94 3.32
N ILE A 40 -9.80 -11.50 2.58
CA ILE A 40 -8.87 -10.77 1.73
C ILE A 40 -9.00 -11.33 0.31
N TYR A 41 -9.17 -10.46 -0.67
CA TYR A 41 -9.35 -10.82 -2.08
C TYR A 41 -8.07 -10.53 -2.86
N LYS A 42 -7.64 -11.48 -3.69
CA LYS A 42 -6.50 -11.30 -4.60
C LYS A 42 -6.98 -10.81 -5.95
N HIS A 43 -6.41 -9.72 -6.45
CA HIS A 43 -6.72 -9.15 -7.75
C HIS A 43 -5.62 -9.41 -8.77
N LYS A 44 -6.02 -9.51 -10.05
CA LYS A 44 -5.08 -9.71 -11.17
C LYS A 44 -4.41 -8.40 -11.60
N HIS A 45 -5.12 -7.28 -11.50
CA HIS A 45 -4.62 -5.96 -11.86
C HIS A 45 -5.27 -4.90 -10.97
N PHE A 46 -4.59 -3.78 -10.78
CA PHE A 46 -5.04 -2.60 -10.05
C PHE A 46 -5.01 -1.39 -10.99
N ARG A 47 -5.96 -0.47 -10.80
CA ARG A 47 -6.13 0.70 -11.67
C ARG A 47 -6.17 1.95 -10.81
N ILE A 48 -5.33 2.93 -11.12
CA ILE A 48 -5.24 4.21 -10.44
C ILE A 48 -5.77 5.27 -11.39
N ASN A 49 -6.84 5.97 -11.00
CA ASN A 49 -7.35 7.09 -11.77
C ASN A 49 -6.64 8.36 -11.34
N TYR A 50 -6.26 9.19 -12.31
CA TYR A 50 -5.67 10.51 -12.05
C TYR A 50 -6.18 11.53 -13.06
N THR A 51 -6.08 12.80 -12.67
CA THR A 51 -6.42 13.92 -13.54
C THR A 51 -5.13 14.42 -14.18
N THR A 52 -5.10 14.47 -15.51
CA THR A 52 -3.99 15.07 -16.25
C THR A 52 -4.06 16.60 -16.17
N TYR A 53 -2.94 17.26 -16.50
CA TYR A 53 -2.83 18.72 -16.43
C TYR A 53 -3.91 19.45 -17.24
N ASP A 54 -4.36 18.88 -18.36
CA ASP A 54 -5.45 19.41 -19.19
C ASP A 54 -6.86 19.08 -18.65
N LEU A 55 -6.97 18.76 -17.35
CA LEU A 55 -8.20 18.40 -16.64
C LEU A 55 -8.94 17.18 -17.21
N ARG A 56 -8.24 16.33 -17.97
CA ARG A 56 -8.80 15.05 -18.44
C ARG A 56 -8.60 13.96 -17.40
N ARG A 57 -9.42 12.91 -17.49
CA ARG A 57 -9.26 11.71 -16.67
C ARG A 57 -8.42 10.70 -17.43
N SER A 58 -7.37 10.22 -16.79
CA SER A 58 -6.54 9.11 -17.26
C SER A 58 -6.49 8.02 -16.20
N GLN A 59 -5.92 6.88 -16.57
CA GLN A 59 -5.82 5.71 -15.71
C GLN A 59 -4.51 4.97 -15.96
N ASP A 60 -3.81 4.66 -14.87
CA ASP A 60 -2.65 3.79 -14.87
C ASP A 60 -3.08 2.40 -14.40
N CYS A 61 -2.57 1.35 -15.06
CA CYS A 61 -2.89 -0.03 -14.74
C CYS A 61 -1.64 -0.77 -14.29
N VAL A 62 -1.64 -1.24 -13.04
CA VAL A 62 -0.58 -2.09 -12.48
C VAL A 62 -1.02 -3.54 -12.63
N ASN A 63 -0.25 -4.33 -13.38
CA ASN A 63 -0.48 -5.76 -13.55
C ASN A 63 0.72 -6.54 -13.00
N PRO A 64 0.64 -7.14 -11.80
CA PRO A 64 1.74 -7.93 -11.23
C PRO A 64 2.21 -9.11 -12.08
N ARG A 65 1.45 -9.50 -13.12
CA ARG A 65 1.79 -10.58 -14.05
C ARG A 65 2.41 -10.09 -15.35
N SER A 66 2.56 -8.78 -15.56
CA SER A 66 3.31 -8.27 -16.71
C SER A 66 4.82 -8.44 -16.50
N GLU A 67 5.59 -8.26 -17.56
CA GLU A 67 7.06 -8.31 -17.51
C GLU A 67 7.67 -7.15 -16.73
N ALA A 68 6.92 -6.06 -16.53
CA ALA A 68 7.34 -4.87 -15.77
C ALA A 68 6.22 -4.39 -14.83
N PRO A 69 6.05 -4.99 -13.64
CA PRO A 69 5.10 -4.56 -12.63
C PRO A 69 5.75 -3.58 -11.63
N ASP A 70 6.58 -2.69 -12.14
CA ASP A 70 7.36 -1.76 -11.31
C ASP A 70 6.59 -0.45 -11.12
N ILE A 71 6.64 0.10 -9.90
CA ILE A 71 5.98 1.34 -9.50
C ILE A 71 6.98 2.30 -8.86
N MET A 72 6.64 3.58 -8.90
CA MET A 72 7.36 4.64 -8.22
C MET A 72 6.51 5.17 -7.08
N VAL A 73 7.10 5.29 -5.89
CA VAL A 73 6.47 5.87 -4.71
C VAL A 73 7.31 7.08 -4.29
N LEU A 74 6.66 8.12 -3.76
CA LEU A 74 7.37 9.27 -3.22
C LEU A 74 8.35 8.80 -2.13
N ALA A 75 9.62 9.15 -2.28
CA ALA A 75 10.62 8.84 -1.27
C ALA A 75 10.45 9.74 -0.05
N HIS A 76 11.06 9.34 1.08
CA HIS A 76 11.23 10.23 2.22
C HIS A 76 12.12 11.43 1.86
N GLU A 77 11.93 12.56 2.54
CA GLU A 77 12.60 13.85 2.22
C GLU A 77 14.13 13.76 2.24
N ASP A 78 14.69 12.84 3.05
CA ASP A 78 16.13 12.63 3.20
C ASP A 78 16.76 11.72 2.13
N SER A 79 16.01 11.31 1.10
CA SER A 79 16.54 10.46 0.03
C SER A 79 17.22 11.28 -1.06
N ASP A 80 18.41 10.83 -1.52
CA ASP A 80 19.13 11.40 -2.67
C ASP A 80 18.28 11.42 -3.97
N HIS A 81 17.26 10.56 -4.05
CA HIS A 81 16.31 10.49 -5.16
C HIS A 81 14.88 10.77 -4.70
N PRO A 82 14.09 11.55 -5.47
CA PRO A 82 12.73 11.92 -5.09
C PRO A 82 11.74 10.73 -5.07
N TYR A 83 12.13 9.57 -5.60
CA TYR A 83 11.25 8.41 -5.72
C TYR A 83 11.95 7.12 -5.28
N TRP A 84 11.19 6.27 -4.60
CA TRP A 84 11.50 4.86 -4.40
C TRP A 84 10.90 4.03 -5.53
N TYR A 85 11.63 2.97 -5.89
CA TYR A 85 11.21 2.03 -6.92
C TYR A 85 10.86 0.71 -6.26
N ALA A 86 9.68 0.17 -6.56
CA ALA A 86 9.21 -1.08 -6.00
C ALA A 86 8.62 -1.98 -7.08
N ARG A 87 8.78 -3.29 -6.91
CA ARG A 87 8.18 -4.29 -7.78
C ARG A 87 6.93 -4.87 -7.13
N VAL A 88 5.79 -4.78 -7.82
CA VAL A 88 4.52 -5.28 -7.30
C VAL A 88 4.41 -6.79 -7.51
N LEU A 89 4.38 -7.55 -6.41
CA LEU A 89 4.27 -9.01 -6.42
C LEU A 89 2.82 -9.51 -6.49
N GLY A 90 1.88 -8.71 -6.00
CA GLY A 90 0.47 -9.06 -5.96
C GLY A 90 -0.38 -7.90 -5.45
N VAL A 91 -1.64 -7.91 -5.83
CA VAL A 91 -2.63 -6.92 -5.37
C VAL A 91 -3.64 -7.65 -4.51
N PHE A 92 -3.85 -7.14 -3.30
CA PHE A 92 -4.83 -7.67 -2.35
C PHE A 92 -5.74 -6.53 -1.90
N HIS A 93 -7.01 -6.86 -1.68
CA HIS A 93 -8.02 -5.95 -1.16
C HIS A 93 -8.68 -6.59 0.06
N ALA A 94 -8.77 -5.83 1.14
CA ALA A 94 -9.52 -6.17 2.33
C ALA A 94 -10.47 -5.01 2.64
N ASN A 95 -11.63 -5.32 3.19
CA ASN A 95 -12.51 -4.33 3.78
C ASN A 95 -12.15 -4.24 5.27
N ILE A 96 -11.86 -3.03 5.76
CA ILE A 96 -11.32 -2.77 7.10
C ILE A 96 -12.24 -1.76 7.80
#